data_AF-A0A9Q1F9I6-F1
#
_entry.id   AF-A0A9Q1F9I6-F1
#
_cell.length_a   1.000
_cell.length_b   1.000
_cell.length_c   1.000
_cell.angle_alpha   90.00
_cell.angle_beta   90.00
_cell.angle_gamma   90.00
#
_symmetry.space_group_name_H-M   'P 1'
#
loop_
_entity.id
_entity.type
_entity.pdbx_description
1 polymer ?
#
loop_
_entity_poly.entity_id
_entity_poly.type
_entity_poly.pdbx_seq_one_letter_code
_entity_poly.pdbx_strand_id
1 'polypeptide(L)'
;MLERLHEQRWAVTAVLSDRTVTKLGDAKTLELTDDNWKIIENLLPVLNSLKTATTALCGEAYVSVSMVYPVTMSLLNRHLKPGDDSNKVADFKKTGNILAETDGSG
;
A
#
# COMPACT_ATOMS: atom_id res chain seq x y z
N MET A 1 2.40 0.45 9.26
CA MET A 1 1.15 0.54 10.05
C MET A 1 0.08 -0.38 9.48
N LEU A 2 -0.26 -0.28 8.19
CA LEU A 2 -1.24 -1.16 7.55
C LEU A 2 -0.85 -2.65 7.58
N GLU A 3 0.44 -2.93 7.42
CA GLU A 3 1.02 -4.28 7.53
C GLU A 3 0.74 -4.92 8.90
N ARG A 4 1.04 -4.20 10.00
CA ARG A 4 0.72 -4.63 11.37
C ARG A 4 -0.79 -4.81 11.60
N LEU A 5 -1.62 -3.96 11.02
CA LEU A 5 -3.08 -4.10 11.10
C LEU A 5 -3.54 -5.40 10.44
N HIS A 6 -2.99 -5.73 9.27
CA HIS A 6 -3.28 -6.98 8.57
C HIS A 6 -2.79 -8.21 9.34
N GLU A 7 -1.56 -8.16 9.88
CA GLU A 7 -1.02 -9.23 10.76
C GLU A 7 -1.92 -9.47 11.98
N GLN A 8 -2.51 -8.42 12.54
CA GLN A 8 -3.36 -8.48 13.71
C GLN A 8 -4.85 -8.67 13.37
N ARG A 9 -5.22 -8.96 12.11
CA ARG A 9 -6.63 -9.11 11.67
C ARG A 9 -7.46 -9.95 12.63
N TRP A 10 -6.97 -11.13 13.00
CA TRP A 10 -7.68 -12.04 13.91
C TRP A 10 -7.83 -11.48 15.32
N ALA A 11 -6.80 -10.82 15.84
CA ALA A 11 -6.85 -10.19 17.15
C ALA A 11 -7.85 -9.03 17.18
N VAL A 12 -7.87 -8.21 16.13
CA VAL A 12 -8.84 -7.12 15.96
C VAL A 12 -10.26 -7.68 15.88
N THR A 13 -10.51 -8.67 15.01
CA THR A 13 -11.83 -9.31 14.88
C THR A 13 -12.30 -9.96 16.19
N ALA A 14 -11.41 -10.61 16.94
CA ALA A 14 -11.73 -11.22 18.23
C ALA A 14 -12.19 -10.16 19.25
N VAL A 15 -11.44 -9.06 19.39
CA VAL A 15 -11.77 -7.98 20.33
C VAL A 15 -13.09 -7.28 19.94
N LEU A 16 -13.34 -7.05 18.65
CA LEU A 16 -14.59 -6.42 18.18
C LEU A 16 -15.80 -7.35 18.32
N SER A 17 -15.58 -8.66 18.29
CA SER A 17 -16.63 -9.68 18.49
C SER A 17 -16.99 -9.87 19.97
N ASP A 18 -16.04 -9.64 20.87
CA ASP A 18 -16.24 -9.78 22.31
C ASP A 18 -17.09 -8.64 22.88
N ARG A 19 -18.31 -8.97 23.33
CA ARG A 19 -19.27 -8.02 23.90
C ARG A 19 -18.95 -7.61 25.34
N THR A 20 -18.03 -8.29 26.01
CA THR A 20 -17.54 -7.91 27.33
C THR A 20 -16.49 -6.81 27.25
N VAL A 21 -15.79 -6.72 26.11
CA VAL A 21 -14.72 -5.76 25.86
C VAL A 21 -15.18 -4.60 24.95
N THR A 22 -15.97 -4.89 23.91
CA THR A 22 -16.38 -3.91 22.90
C THR A 22 -17.90 -3.78 22.81
N LYS A 23 -18.41 -2.55 22.97
CA LYS A 23 -19.84 -2.26 22.80
C LYS A 23 -20.26 -2.46 21.35
N LEU A 24 -21.51 -2.88 21.14
CA LEU A 24 -22.03 -3.17 19.80
C LEU A 24 -21.95 -1.97 18.84
N GLY A 25 -22.18 -0.75 19.35
CA GLY A 25 -22.07 0.48 18.54
C GLY A 25 -20.65 0.68 18.02
N ASP A 26 -19.66 0.59 18.91
CA ASP A 26 -18.25 0.76 18.57
C ASP A 26 -17.77 -0.35 17.63
N ALA A 27 -18.19 -1.60 17.85
CA ALA A 27 -17.88 -2.72 16.98
C ALA A 27 -18.36 -2.47 15.54
N LYS A 28 -19.61 -2.05 15.36
CA LYS A 28 -20.17 -1.76 14.03
C LYS A 28 -19.45 -0.62 13.30
N THR A 29 -18.93 0.35 14.05
CA THR A 29 -18.19 1.48 13.46
C THR A 29 -16.76 1.09 13.08
N LEU A 30 -16.12 0.17 13.81
CA LEU A 30 -14.71 -0.19 13.64
C LEU A 30 -14.47 -1.46 12.80
N GLU A 31 -15.51 -2.27 12.59
CA GLU A 31 -15.41 -3.52 11.86
C GLU A 31 -15.11 -3.30 10.37
N LEU A 32 -14.03 -3.92 9.90
CA LEU A 32 -13.67 -3.94 8.49
C LEU A 32 -14.33 -5.16 7.81
N THR A 33 -15.01 -4.91 6.69
CA THR A 33 -15.60 -5.98 5.86
C THR A 33 -14.51 -6.84 5.22
N ASP A 34 -14.87 -8.03 4.75
CA ASP A 34 -13.93 -8.90 4.03
C ASP A 34 -13.36 -8.23 2.77
N ASP A 35 -14.16 -7.43 2.07
CA ASP A 35 -13.70 -6.62 0.95
C ASP A 35 -12.62 -5.61 1.38
N ASN A 36 -12.80 -4.95 2.53
CA ASN A 36 -11.81 -4.03 3.06
C ASN A 36 -10.49 -4.75 3.38
N TRP A 37 -10.54 -5.94 3.98
CA TRP A 37 -9.36 -6.75 4.25
C TRP A 37 -8.66 -7.19 2.95
N LYS A 38 -9.43 -7.60 1.94
CA LYS A 38 -8.89 -7.98 0.63
C LYS A 38 -8.22 -6.80 -0.09
N ILE A 39 -8.77 -5.59 0.05
CA ILE A 39 -8.13 -4.38 -0.48
C ILE A 39 -6.79 -4.14 0.23
N ILE A 40 -6.74 -4.27 1.56
CA ILE A 40 -5.51 -4.13 2.32
C ILE A 40 -4.46 -5.13 1.84
N GLU A 41 -4.83 -6.41 1.74
CA GLU A 41 -3.94 -7.49 1.30
C GLU A 41 -3.33 -7.21 -0.08
N ASN A 42 -4.15 -6.78 -1.05
CA ASN A 42 -3.66 -6.46 -2.39
C ASN A 42 -2.80 -5.18 -2.44
N LEU A 43 -3.02 -4.24 -1.53
CA LEU A 43 -2.29 -2.97 -1.49
C LEU A 43 -0.93 -3.08 -0.79
N LEU A 44 -0.78 -4.01 0.16
CA LEU A 44 0.45 -4.20 0.93
C LEU A 44 1.72 -4.39 0.07
N PRO A 45 1.74 -5.24 -0.97
CA PRO A 45 2.92 -5.41 -1.82
C PRO A 45 3.35 -4.11 -2.50
N VAL A 46 2.38 -3.30 -2.96
CA VAL A 46 2.64 -2.02 -3.61
C VAL A 46 3.23 -1.03 -2.62
N LEU A 47 2.62 -0.88 -1.44
CA LEU A 47 3.12 0.00 -0.39
C LEU A 47 4.50 -0.42 0.11
N ASN A 48 4.77 -1.72 0.19
CA ASN A 48 6.08 -2.21 0.62
C ASN A 48 7.18 -1.89 -0.41
N SER A 49 6.87 -1.98 -1.72
CA SER A 49 7.81 -1.58 -2.76
C SER A 49 8.17 -0.09 -2.68
N LEU A 50 7.18 0.78 -2.43
CA LEU A 50 7.39 2.21 -2.24
C LEU A 50 8.20 2.48 -0.98
N LYS A 51 7.86 1.85 0.15
CA LYS A 51 8.61 1.95 1.41
C LYS A 51 10.08 1.54 1.21
N THR A 52 10.32 0.45 0.49
CA THR A 52 11.67 -0.05 0.21
C THR A 52 12.46 0.95 -0.63
N ALA A 53 11.86 1.48 -1.70
CA ALA A 53 12.48 2.52 -2.53
C ALA A 53 12.79 3.79 -1.73
N THR A 54 11.84 4.28 -0.93
CA THR A 54 12.06 5.46 -0.06
C THR A 54 13.15 5.18 0.97
N THR A 55 13.18 4.00 1.59
CA THR A 55 14.21 3.64 2.57
C THR A 55 15.60 3.56 1.93
N ALA A 56 15.70 2.99 0.73
CA ALA A 56 16.96 2.91 -0.01
C ALA A 56 17.48 4.30 -0.39
N LEU A 57 16.61 5.19 -0.88
CA LEU A 57 17.01 6.55 -1.27
C LEU A 57 17.29 7.43 -0.06
N CYS A 58 16.45 7.40 0.98
CA CYS A 58 16.62 8.22 2.17
C CYS A 58 17.72 7.70 3.13
N GLY A 59 18.19 6.47 2.95
CA GLY A 59 19.30 5.90 3.72
C GLY A 59 20.67 6.45 3.29
N GLU A 60 20.76 7.03 2.10
CA GLU A 60 22.01 7.58 1.56
C GLU A 60 22.19 9.05 1.95
N ALA A 61 23.42 9.43 2.30
CA ALA A 61 23.76 10.82 2.58
C ALA A 61 23.66 11.71 1.34
N TYR A 62 23.96 11.15 0.17
CA TYR A 62 23.82 11.81 -1.14
C TYR A 62 23.29 10.82 -2.16
N VAL A 63 22.11 11.11 -2.70
CA VAL A 63 21.47 10.26 -3.71
C VAL A 63 21.90 10.72 -5.11
N SER A 64 22.54 9.85 -5.88
CA SER A 64 22.91 10.14 -7.28
C SER A 64 21.77 9.82 -8.25
N VAL A 65 21.78 10.48 -9.41
CA VAL A 65 20.84 10.18 -10.52
C VAL A 65 20.95 8.71 -10.95
N SER A 66 22.15 8.13 -10.93
CA SER A 66 22.38 6.71 -11.26
C SER A 66 21.74 5.74 -10.26
N MET A 67 21.37 6.18 -9.05
CA MET A 67 20.58 5.41 -8.08
C MET A 67 19.08 5.68 -8.22
N VAL A 68 18.68 6.94 -8.42
CA VAL A 68 17.27 7.30 -8.60
C VAL A 68 16.68 6.58 -9.81
N TYR A 69 17.36 6.65 -10.96
CA TYR A 69 16.87 6.12 -12.22
C TYR A 69 16.49 4.62 -12.19
N PRO A 70 17.35 3.69 -11.75
CA PRO A 70 16.98 2.28 -11.68
C PRO A 70 15.88 2.01 -10.64
N VAL A 71 15.84 2.76 -9.54
CA VAL A 71 14.80 2.61 -8.50
C VAL A 71 13.44 3.05 -9.04
N THR A 72 13.36 4.22 -9.70
CA THR A 72 12.12 4.72 -10.30
C THR A 72 11.64 3.83 -11.45
N MET A 73 12.55 3.38 -12.32
CA MET A 73 12.21 2.46 -13.40
C MET A 73 11.74 1.09 -12.90
N SER A 74 12.33 0.56 -11.83
CA SER A 74 11.85 -0.68 -11.20
C SER A 74 10.45 -0.50 -10.62
N LEU A 75 10.18 0.62 -9.96
CA LEU A 75 8.84 0.91 -9.43
C LEU A 75 7.79 0.97 -10.54
N LEU A 76 8.02 1.77 -11.59
CA LEU A 76 7.06 1.96 -12.68
C LEU A 76 6.80 0.67 -13.46
N ASN A 77 7.86 -0.03 -13.86
CA ASN A 77 7.74 -1.16 -14.79
C ASN A 77 7.34 -2.47 -14.11
N ARG A 78 7.59 -2.61 -12.81
CA ARG A 78 7.38 -3.88 -12.08
C ARG A 78 6.31 -3.78 -11.00
N HIS A 79 6.32 -2.72 -10.19
CA HIS A 79 5.51 -2.65 -8.98
C HIS A 79 4.23 -1.81 -9.15
N LEU A 80 4.26 -0.82 -10.04
CA LEU A 80 3.14 0.07 -10.36
C LEU A 80 2.51 -0.22 -11.73
N LYS A 81 2.99 -1.22 -12.46
CA LYS A 81 2.37 -1.62 -13.71
C LYS A 81 0.98 -2.21 -13.44
N PRO A 82 -0.11 -1.68 -14.05
CA PRO A 82 -1.43 -2.27 -13.93
C PRO A 82 -1.42 -3.69 -14.51
N GLY A 83 -1.77 -4.68 -13.70
CA GLY A 83 -1.92 -6.08 -14.10
C GLY A 83 -3.34 -6.56 -13.87
N ASP A 84 -3.50 -7.80 -13.41
CA ASP A 84 -4.78 -8.37 -12.96
C ASP A 84 -5.10 -7.94 -11.51
N ASP A 85 -4.98 -6.63 -11.25
CA ASP A 85 -5.17 -6.05 -9.93
C ASP A 85 -6.65 -5.76 -9.66
N SER A 86 -7.06 -5.77 -8.39
CA SER A 86 -8.39 -5.24 -8.03
C SER A 86 -8.54 -3.77 -8.44
N ASN A 87 -9.75 -3.34 -8.80
CA ASN A 87 -10.03 -1.99 -9.32
C ASN A 87 -9.35 -0.87 -8.49
N LYS A 88 -9.39 -0.96 -7.16
CA LYS A 88 -8.77 0.04 -6.27
C LYS A 88 -7.24 0.05 -6.32
N VAL A 89 -6.61 -1.11 -6.48
CA VAL A 89 -5.14 -1.21 -6.62
C VAL A 89 -4.73 -0.76 -8.02
N ALA A 90 -5.50 -1.10 -9.06
CA ALA A 90 -5.28 -0.60 -10.41
C ALA A 90 -5.38 0.93 -10.47
N ASP A 91 -6.36 1.52 -9.79
CA ASP A 91 -6.50 2.99 -9.70
C ASP A 91 -5.31 3.62 -8.98
N PHE A 92 -4.89 3.04 -7.84
CA PHE A 92 -3.70 3.50 -7.11
C PHE A 92 -2.44 3.48 -8.00
N LYS A 93 -2.23 2.39 -8.73
CA LYS A 93 -1.11 2.20 -9.67
C LYS A 93 -1.16 3.22 -10.82
N LYS A 94 -2.34 3.48 -11.39
CA LYS A 94 -2.54 4.49 -12.44
C LYS A 94 -2.20 5.90 -11.96
N THR A 95 -2.63 6.30 -10.76
CA THR A 95 -2.26 7.60 -10.19
C THR A 95 -0.75 7.75 -10.05
N GLY A 96 -0.05 6.68 -9.66
CA GLY A 96 1.42 6.67 -9.60
C GLY A 96 2.09 6.85 -10.96
N ASN A 97 1.54 6.27 -12.03
CA ASN A 97 2.09 6.38 -13.38
C ASN A 97 1.86 7.75 -14.03
N ILE A 98 0.73 8.42 -13.76
CA ILE A 98 0.41 9.72 -14.37
C ILE A 98 1.46 10.79 -14.02
N LEU A 99 2.07 10.72 -12.84
CA LEU A 99 3.16 11.63 -12.43
C LEU A 99 4.46 11.39 -13.21
N ALA A 100 4.64 10.24 -13.86
CA ALA A 100 5.84 9.93 -14.65
C ALA A 100 5.71 10.35 -16.13
N GLU A 101 4.48 10.55 -16.64
CA GLU A 101 4.24 10.93 -18.04
C GLU A 101 4.33 12.45 -18.28
N THR A 102 4.35 13.28 -17.23
CA THR A 102 4.43 14.75 -17.35
C THR A 102 5.80 15.29 -17.75
N ASP A 103 6.86 14.47 -17.74
CA ASP A 103 8.23 14.87 -18.12
C ASP A 103 8.61 14.49 -19.57
N GLY A 104 7.66 13.98 -20.38
CA GLY A 104 7.93 13.43 -21.72
C GLY A 104 7.54 14.31 -22.92
N SER A 105 7.14 15.57 -22.71
CA SER A 105 6.83 16.50 -23.82
C SER A 105 7.90 17.60 -23.91
N GLY A 106 9.01 17.28 -24.60
CA GLY A 106 10.07 18.20 -25.00
C GLY A 106 10.74 17.70 -26.26
#